data_AF-A0ABD5NLB7-F1
#
_entry.id   AF-A0ABD5NLB7-F1
#
_cell.length_a   1.000
_cell.length_b   1.000
_cell.length_c   1.000
_cell.angle_alpha   90.00
_cell.angle_beta   90.00
_cell.angle_gamma   90.00
#
_symmetry.space_group_name_H-M   'P 1'
#
loop_
_entity.id
_entity.type
_entity.pdbx_description
1 polymer ?
#
loop_
_entity_poly.entity_id
_entity_poly.type
_entity_poly.pdbx_seq_one_letter_code
_entity_poly.pdbx_strand_id
1 'polypeptide(L)'
;MVFDTYTPSQLLDEQIEDTQEVAETIIIDELEEGPIREDFENAFASAVELTHASTSNNSVGQALYSNIKQIIGASIRHQGFYDMLEYELDQHNDNVVNLVRWFRLYASVYLEERIKFEQEFVLHPFKKYRDDQEHPGEEGPTATPGQPDPLLTSMLNLIWKVIEQILDLWLRILEMGEFQKLAKEGELLGEEDYDVGFVDVIHDDQKEGRIKTYSQAELGYRTKFKAPLDFFPSEGDIVKVYPSENPRNEPADGVQLYDP
;
A
#
# COMPACT_ATOMS: atom_id res chain seq x y z
N MET A 1 26.62 -16.27 -27.09
CA MET A 1 25.98 -15.52 -26.00
C MET A 1 24.58 -16.10 -25.91
N VAL A 2 24.39 -17.06 -25.00
CA VAL A 2 23.07 -17.63 -24.72
C VAL A 2 22.43 -16.64 -23.76
N PHE A 3 21.35 -15.99 -24.19
CA PHE A 3 20.51 -15.28 -23.24
C PHE A 3 19.78 -16.37 -22.49
N ASP A 4 20.05 -16.51 -21.19
CA ASP A 4 19.22 -17.35 -20.33
C ASP A 4 17.81 -16.75 -20.35
N THR A 5 16.93 -17.36 -21.13
CA THR A 5 15.51 -17.04 -21.13
C THR A 5 14.94 -17.63 -19.85
N TYR A 6 14.91 -16.83 -18.79
CA TYR A 6 14.23 -17.19 -17.56
C TYR A 6 12.75 -17.42 -17.85
N THR A 7 12.22 -18.53 -17.35
CA THR A 7 10.78 -18.75 -17.37
C THR A 7 10.11 -17.83 -16.34
N PRO A 8 8.86 -17.39 -16.54
CA PRO A 8 8.15 -16.55 -15.58
C PRO A 8 8.09 -17.12 -14.15
N SER A 9 8.20 -18.44 -14.02
CA SER A 9 8.27 -19.14 -12.73
C SER A 9 9.62 -18.94 -12.03
N GLN A 10 10.74 -19.00 -12.76
CA GLN A 10 12.07 -18.81 -12.16
C GLN A 10 12.27 -17.37 -11.67
N LEU A 11 11.76 -16.39 -12.41
CA LEU A 11 11.79 -14.98 -11.98
C LEU A 11 10.92 -14.76 -10.74
N LEU A 12 9.81 -15.50 -10.61
CA LEU A 12 8.95 -15.44 -9.43
C LEU A 12 9.66 -16.02 -8.21
N ASP A 13 10.33 -17.17 -8.39
CA ASP A 13 11.03 -17.85 -7.32
C ASP A 13 12.20 -17.00 -6.80
N GLU A 14 13.05 -16.47 -7.70
CA GLU A 14 14.14 -15.53 -7.33
C GLU A 14 13.60 -14.30 -6.60
N GLN A 15 12.49 -13.73 -7.09
CA GLN A 15 11.87 -12.59 -6.45
C GLN A 15 11.38 -12.88 -5.03
N ILE A 16 10.79 -14.06 -4.82
CA ILE A 16 10.32 -14.50 -3.51
C ILE A 16 11.52 -14.70 -2.56
N GLU A 17 12.61 -15.30 -3.05
CA GLU A 17 13.84 -15.48 -2.29
C GLU A 17 14.42 -14.13 -1.82
N ASP A 18 14.60 -13.16 -2.74
CA ASP A 18 15.07 -11.82 -2.42
C ASP A 18 14.16 -11.14 -1.37
N THR A 19 12.83 -11.25 -1.55
CA THR A 19 11.86 -10.67 -0.61
C THR A 19 11.90 -11.36 0.75
N GLN A 20 12.16 -12.67 0.78
CA GLN A 20 12.25 -13.47 1.99
C GLN A 20 13.46 -13.08 2.83
N GLU A 21 14.61 -12.77 2.22
CA GLU A 21 15.80 -12.30 2.95
C GLU A 21 15.48 -11.05 3.78
N VAL A 22 14.78 -10.07 3.19
CA VAL A 22 14.37 -8.84 3.88
C VAL A 22 13.34 -9.13 4.97
N ALA A 23 12.36 -9.99 4.68
CA ALA A 23 11.33 -10.38 5.64
C ALA A 23 11.94 -11.07 6.88
N GLU A 24 12.94 -11.94 6.69
CA GLU A 24 13.64 -12.62 7.76
C GLU A 24 14.40 -11.63 8.66
N THR A 25 15.10 -10.64 8.08
CA THR A 25 15.73 -9.57 8.86
C THR A 25 14.71 -8.83 9.71
N ILE A 26 13.56 -8.42 9.14
CA ILE A 26 12.50 -7.74 9.89
C ILE A 26 12.00 -8.62 11.05
N ILE A 27 11.73 -9.91 10.80
CA ILE A 27 11.19 -10.84 11.81
C ILE A 27 12.19 -11.12 12.93
N ILE A 28 13.46 -11.32 12.60
CA ILE A 28 14.49 -11.79 13.54
C ILE A 28 15.05 -10.61 14.34
N ASP A 29 15.40 -9.52 13.65
CA ASP A 29 16.22 -8.46 14.22
C ASP A 29 15.39 -7.27 14.70
N GLU A 30 14.26 -6.96 14.04
CA GLU A 30 13.54 -5.71 14.26
C GLU A 30 12.19 -5.88 14.99
N LEU A 31 11.47 -6.99 14.78
CA LEU A 31 10.17 -7.21 15.40
C LEU A 31 10.27 -7.95 16.74
N GLU A 32 9.74 -7.30 17.78
CA GLU A 32 9.53 -7.94 19.08
C GLU A 32 8.54 -9.11 19.01
N GLU A 33 8.66 -10.07 19.93
CA GLU A 33 7.67 -11.14 20.07
C GLU A 33 6.30 -10.56 20.42
N GLY A 34 5.31 -10.82 19.57
CA GLY A 34 3.95 -10.32 19.78
C GLY A 34 3.03 -10.57 18.59
N PRO A 35 1.76 -10.13 18.68
CA PRO A 35 0.73 -10.41 17.69
C PRO A 35 1.08 -9.91 16.28
N ILE A 36 1.73 -8.73 16.18
CA ILE A 36 2.08 -8.14 14.87
C ILE A 36 3.13 -9.01 14.15
N ARG A 37 4.13 -9.50 14.89
CA ARG A 37 5.15 -10.41 14.35
C ARG A 37 4.54 -11.73 13.92
N GLU A 38 3.74 -12.35 14.78
CA GLU A 38 3.09 -13.64 14.47
C GLU A 38 2.17 -13.52 13.25
N ASP A 39 1.34 -12.46 13.18
CA ASP A 39 0.47 -12.20 12.03
C ASP A 39 1.28 -11.99 10.74
N PHE A 40 2.37 -11.21 10.81
CA PHE A 40 3.23 -10.95 9.67
C PHE A 40 3.91 -12.22 9.17
N GLU A 41 4.54 -12.98 10.06
CA GLU A 41 5.26 -14.22 9.74
C GLU A 41 4.30 -15.25 9.11
N ASN A 42 3.13 -15.46 9.72
CA ASN A 42 2.12 -16.37 9.21
C ASN A 42 1.58 -15.92 7.84
N ALA A 43 1.30 -14.62 7.67
CA ALA A 43 0.81 -14.07 6.42
C ALA A 43 1.85 -14.16 5.31
N PHE A 44 3.13 -13.89 5.62
CA PHE A 44 4.23 -13.98 4.67
C PHE A 44 4.44 -15.42 4.19
N ALA A 45 4.61 -16.36 5.12
CA ALA A 45 4.76 -17.78 4.79
C ALA A 45 3.57 -18.30 3.96
N SER A 46 2.34 -17.95 4.36
CA SER A 46 1.13 -18.32 3.62
C SER A 46 1.08 -17.69 2.23
N ALA A 47 1.50 -16.43 2.06
CA ALA A 47 1.54 -15.77 0.75
C ALA A 47 2.53 -16.45 -0.20
N VAL A 48 3.69 -16.89 0.30
CA VAL A 48 4.67 -17.66 -0.49
C VAL A 48 4.04 -18.98 -0.98
N GLU A 49 3.49 -19.77 -0.06
CA GLU A 49 2.85 -21.05 -0.41
C GLU A 49 1.70 -20.88 -1.42
N LEU A 50 0.82 -19.89 -1.18
CA LEU A 50 -0.32 -19.60 -2.05
C LEU A 50 0.12 -19.03 -3.40
N THR A 51 1.23 -18.30 -3.46
CA THR A 51 1.81 -17.83 -4.71
C THR A 51 2.23 -19.02 -5.58
N HIS A 52 2.99 -19.97 -5.04
CA HIS A 52 3.34 -21.17 -5.80
C HIS A 52 2.11 -21.99 -6.18
N ALA A 53 1.13 -22.15 -5.28
CA ALA A 53 -0.11 -22.85 -5.59
C ALA A 53 -0.92 -22.18 -6.71
N SER A 54 -0.90 -20.84 -6.77
CA SER A 54 -1.65 -20.06 -7.77
C SER A 54 -1.17 -20.27 -9.21
N THR A 55 0.10 -20.64 -9.38
CA THR A 55 0.67 -20.99 -10.70
C THR A 55 0.03 -22.24 -11.30
N SER A 56 -0.53 -23.11 -10.45
CA SER A 56 -1.18 -24.36 -10.84
C SER A 56 -2.69 -24.32 -10.69
N ASN A 57 -3.21 -23.45 -9.81
CA ASN A 57 -4.62 -23.38 -9.44
C ASN A 57 -5.04 -21.95 -9.06
N ASN A 58 -5.80 -21.27 -9.93
CA ASN A 58 -6.26 -19.91 -9.70
C ASN A 58 -7.28 -19.73 -8.55
N SER A 59 -7.80 -20.82 -7.97
CA SER A 59 -8.80 -20.78 -6.88
C SER A 59 -8.25 -20.18 -5.57
N VAL A 60 -6.93 -20.11 -5.42
CA VAL A 60 -6.28 -19.61 -4.21
C VAL A 60 -6.11 -18.08 -4.19
N GLY A 61 -6.48 -17.39 -5.28
CA GLY A 61 -6.24 -15.95 -5.46
C GLY A 61 -6.84 -15.06 -4.36
N GLN A 62 -8.00 -15.42 -3.81
CA GLN A 62 -8.63 -14.66 -2.72
C GLN A 62 -7.83 -14.78 -1.42
N ALA A 63 -7.40 -16.00 -1.07
CA ALA A 63 -6.56 -16.23 0.10
C ALA A 63 -5.21 -15.52 -0.06
N LEU A 64 -4.62 -15.56 -1.26
CA LEU A 64 -3.38 -14.86 -1.56
C LEU A 64 -3.52 -13.33 -1.42
N TYR A 65 -4.59 -12.75 -1.97
CA TYR A 65 -4.91 -11.34 -1.80
C TYR A 65 -5.03 -10.95 -0.31
N SER A 66 -5.68 -11.80 0.49
CA SER A 66 -5.86 -11.57 1.92
C SER A 66 -4.54 -11.61 2.70
N ASN A 67 -3.64 -12.52 2.34
CA ASN A 67 -2.31 -12.58 2.96
C ASN A 67 -1.42 -11.40 2.55
N ILE A 68 -1.42 -11.00 1.28
CA ILE A 68 -0.69 -9.80 0.82
C ILE A 68 -1.20 -8.56 1.57
N LYS A 69 -2.52 -8.46 1.75
CA LYS A 69 -3.15 -7.41 2.56
C LYS A 69 -2.64 -7.42 4.00
N GLN A 70 -2.49 -8.59 4.61
CA GLN A 70 -1.98 -8.72 5.98
C GLN A 70 -0.50 -8.37 6.10
N ILE A 71 0.33 -8.74 5.11
CA ILE A 71 1.75 -8.36 5.04
C ILE A 71 1.89 -6.83 5.07
N ILE A 72 1.22 -6.14 4.15
CA ILE A 72 1.26 -4.67 4.08
C ILE A 72 0.56 -4.05 5.31
N GLY A 73 -0.51 -4.67 5.79
CA GLY A 73 -1.21 -4.23 6.98
C GLY A 73 -0.36 -4.31 8.25
N ALA A 74 0.53 -5.30 8.37
CA ALA A 74 1.41 -5.44 9.52
C ALA A 74 2.39 -4.26 9.65
N SER A 75 2.95 -3.79 8.54
CA SER A 75 3.85 -2.63 8.55
C SER A 75 3.14 -1.35 8.99
N ILE A 76 1.86 -1.20 8.65
CA ILE A 76 1.02 -0.07 9.07
C ILE A 76 0.61 -0.21 10.55
N ARG A 77 0.22 -1.42 10.97
CA ARG A 77 -0.15 -1.72 12.37
C ARG A 77 0.99 -1.53 13.35
N HIS A 78 2.19 -1.96 12.97
CA HIS A 78 3.38 -1.85 13.81
C HIS A 78 3.64 -0.41 14.24
N GLN A 79 3.29 0.53 13.37
CA GLN A 79 3.56 1.95 13.58
C GLN A 79 2.37 2.67 14.22
N GLY A 80 1.38 1.93 14.73
CA GLY A 80 0.25 2.49 15.48
C GLY A 80 -0.90 3.02 14.61
N PHE A 81 -0.89 2.82 13.29
CA PHE A 81 -1.87 3.42 12.38
C PHE A 81 -3.10 2.55 12.09
N TYR A 82 -3.35 1.52 12.89
CA TYR A 82 -4.43 0.58 12.60
C TYR A 82 -5.82 1.25 12.60
N ASP A 83 -6.03 2.18 13.54
CA ASP A 83 -7.28 2.92 13.70
C ASP A 83 -7.59 3.82 12.48
N MET A 84 -6.59 4.09 11.63
CA MET A 84 -6.69 4.88 10.39
C MET A 84 -7.24 4.09 9.20
N LEU A 85 -7.34 2.77 9.33
CA LEU A 85 -7.91 1.87 8.33
C LEU A 85 -9.43 1.71 8.48
N GLU A 86 -10.01 2.30 9.53
CA GLU A 86 -11.44 2.27 9.83
C GLU A 86 -12.16 3.49 9.24
N TYR A 87 -13.26 3.27 8.52
CA TYR A 87 -14.12 4.36 8.02
C TYR A 87 -15.53 4.30 8.62
N GLU A 88 -15.97 3.11 9.04
CA GLU A 88 -17.19 2.87 9.81
C GLU A 88 -16.92 1.70 10.76
N LEU A 89 -17.46 1.74 11.98
CA LEU A 89 -17.49 0.58 12.90
C LEU A 89 -17.91 -0.65 12.08
N ASP A 90 -16.99 -1.60 11.90
CA ASP A 90 -17.15 -2.89 11.20
C ASP A 90 -16.93 -2.93 9.67
N GLN A 91 -16.42 -1.87 9.00
CA GLN A 91 -15.97 -1.96 7.59
C GLN A 91 -14.57 -1.37 7.37
N HIS A 92 -13.58 -2.27 7.24
CA HIS A 92 -12.23 -1.91 6.83
C HIS A 92 -12.16 -1.77 5.30
N ASN A 93 -11.80 -0.58 4.81
CA ASN A 93 -11.48 -0.37 3.38
C ASN A 93 -9.97 -0.57 3.16
N ASP A 94 -9.48 -1.69 3.69
CA ASP A 94 -8.07 -2.07 3.74
C ASP A 94 -7.63 -2.81 2.47
N ASN A 95 -8.20 -2.46 1.31
CA ASN A 95 -7.74 -3.04 0.06
C ASN A 95 -6.27 -2.68 -0.19
N VAL A 96 -5.56 -3.52 -0.96
CA VAL A 96 -4.11 -3.39 -1.18
C VAL A 96 -3.71 -2.00 -1.72
N VAL A 97 -4.54 -1.37 -2.55
CA VAL A 97 -4.26 -0.01 -3.07
C VAL A 97 -4.24 1.01 -1.93
N ASN A 98 -5.25 0.98 -1.06
CA ASN A 98 -5.37 1.92 0.04
C ASN A 98 -4.28 1.68 1.10
N LEU A 99 -3.94 0.42 1.39
CA LEU A 99 -2.82 0.10 2.28
C LEU A 99 -1.49 0.63 1.74
N VAL A 100 -1.20 0.43 0.46
CA VAL A 100 0.04 0.95 -0.15
C VAL A 100 0.08 2.47 -0.14
N ARG A 101 -1.05 3.16 -0.36
CA ARG A 101 -1.13 4.63 -0.24
C ARG A 101 -0.78 5.10 1.19
N TRP A 102 -1.32 4.43 2.21
CA TRP A 102 -1.01 4.73 3.61
C TRP A 102 0.45 4.45 3.96
N PHE A 103 0.97 3.28 3.59
CA PHE A 103 2.36 2.94 3.81
C PHE A 103 3.30 3.94 3.11
N ARG A 104 2.99 4.34 1.87
CA ARG A 104 3.78 5.33 1.12
C ARG A 104 3.78 6.69 1.81
N LEU A 105 2.62 7.16 2.29
CA LEU A 105 2.53 8.41 3.05
C LEU A 105 3.46 8.35 4.26
N TYR A 106 3.34 7.29 5.05
CA TYR A 106 4.18 7.06 6.22
C TYR A 106 5.67 7.03 5.89
N ALA A 107 6.06 6.19 4.93
CA ALA A 107 7.45 6.04 4.52
C ALA A 107 8.02 7.35 3.97
N SER A 108 7.21 8.15 3.27
CA SER A 108 7.67 9.44 2.73
C SER A 108 8.01 10.44 3.82
N VAL A 109 7.21 10.47 4.90
CA VAL A 109 7.44 11.39 6.02
C VAL A 109 8.59 10.92 6.90
N TYR A 110 8.62 9.63 7.27
CA TYR A 110 9.68 9.11 8.14
C TYR A 110 11.06 9.16 7.49
N LEU A 111 11.14 8.82 6.21
CA LEU A 111 12.41 8.80 5.48
C LEU A 111 12.78 10.16 4.88
N GLU A 112 11.91 11.17 4.97
CA GLU A 112 12.09 12.46 4.31
C GLU A 112 12.40 12.30 2.82
N GLU A 113 11.65 11.40 2.16
CA GLU A 113 11.86 11.04 0.76
C GLU A 113 10.52 10.98 0.03
N ARG A 114 10.45 11.48 -1.21
CA ARG A 114 9.25 11.25 -2.03
C ARG A 114 9.24 9.83 -2.57
N ILE A 115 8.67 8.90 -1.79
CA ILE A 115 8.58 7.49 -2.17
C ILE A 115 7.65 7.31 -3.38
N LYS A 116 8.08 6.48 -4.34
CA LYS A 116 7.28 6.01 -5.48
C LYS A 116 7.59 4.54 -5.74
N PHE A 117 6.55 3.73 -5.88
CA PHE A 117 6.70 2.33 -6.26
C PHE A 117 6.58 2.19 -7.77
N GLU A 118 7.56 1.56 -8.41
CA GLU A 118 7.59 1.43 -9.88
C GLU A 118 6.40 0.65 -10.45
N GLN A 119 5.92 -0.35 -9.70
CA GLN A 119 4.91 -1.31 -10.16
C GLN A 119 3.55 -1.13 -9.46
N GLU A 120 3.30 0.01 -8.80
CA GLU A 120 2.04 0.27 -8.06
C GLU A 120 0.79 0.09 -8.92
N PHE A 121 0.89 0.34 -10.23
CA PHE A 121 -0.23 0.19 -11.16
C PHE A 121 -0.84 -1.22 -11.16
N VAL A 122 -0.09 -2.26 -10.77
CA VAL A 122 -0.59 -3.65 -10.74
C VAL A 122 -1.61 -3.89 -9.62
N LEU A 123 -1.62 -3.05 -8.58
CA LEU A 123 -2.49 -3.21 -7.42
C LEU A 123 -3.97 -3.05 -7.78
N HIS A 124 -4.29 -2.17 -8.75
CA HIS A 124 -5.66 -1.97 -9.22
C HIS A 124 -6.20 -3.19 -10.00
N PRO A 125 -5.50 -3.73 -11.02
CA PRO A 125 -5.85 -5.00 -11.65
C PRO A 125 -5.91 -6.17 -10.67
N PHE A 126 -5.01 -6.25 -9.69
CA PHE A 126 -5.03 -7.33 -8.71
C PHE A 126 -6.26 -7.28 -7.80
N LYS A 127 -6.64 -6.08 -7.35
CA LYS A 127 -7.90 -5.85 -6.64
C LYS A 127 -9.10 -6.23 -7.51
N LYS A 128 -9.15 -5.76 -8.76
CA LYS A 128 -10.24 -6.11 -9.69
C LYS A 128 -10.34 -7.63 -9.89
N TYR A 129 -9.22 -8.31 -10.10
CA TYR A 129 -9.15 -9.76 -10.24
C TYR A 129 -9.77 -10.48 -9.02
N ARG A 130 -9.52 -9.99 -7.80
CA ARG A 130 -10.14 -10.51 -6.58
C ARG A 130 -11.64 -10.24 -6.54
N ASP A 131 -12.06 -9.00 -6.81
CA ASP A 131 -13.49 -8.61 -6.78
C ASP A 131 -14.31 -9.42 -7.81
N ASP A 132 -13.75 -9.66 -9.00
CA ASP A 132 -14.36 -10.45 -10.07
C ASP A 132 -14.50 -11.94 -9.70
N GLN A 133 -13.63 -12.47 -8.84
CA GLN A 133 -13.76 -13.83 -8.27
C GLN A 133 -14.86 -13.91 -7.20
N GLU A 134 -15.11 -12.83 -6.44
CA GLU A 134 -16.15 -12.77 -5.41
C GLU A 134 -17.56 -12.54 -5.98
N HIS A 135 -17.65 -11.88 -7.14
CA HIS A 135 -18.91 -11.56 -7.82
C HIS A 135 -18.86 -11.96 -9.31
N PRO A 136 -18.98 -13.27 -9.63
CA PRO A 136 -18.91 -13.77 -11.00
C PRO A 136 -20.17 -13.37 -11.78
N GLY A 137 -20.18 -12.14 -12.33
CA GLY A 137 -21.36 -11.53 -12.92
C GLY A 137 -21.18 -11.05 -14.35
N GLU A 138 -20.13 -10.30 -14.67
CA GLU A 138 -20.10 -9.58 -15.96
C GLU A 138 -18.73 -9.56 -16.69
N GLU A 139 -17.59 -9.72 -16.00
CA GLU A 139 -16.24 -9.79 -16.61
C GLU A 139 -15.26 -10.67 -15.82
N GLY A 140 -15.75 -11.79 -15.25
CA GLY A 140 -14.95 -12.69 -14.43
C GLY A 140 -13.67 -13.20 -15.12
N PRO A 141 -12.65 -13.66 -14.36
CA PRO A 141 -11.42 -14.17 -14.94
C PRO A 141 -11.72 -15.24 -15.99
N THR A 142 -11.09 -15.09 -17.16
CA THR A 142 -11.36 -15.94 -18.33
C THR A 142 -10.93 -17.40 -18.12
N ALA A 143 -10.07 -17.66 -17.14
CA ALA A 143 -9.63 -18.99 -16.78
C ALA A 143 -10.69 -19.72 -15.96
N THR A 144 -10.98 -20.97 -16.34
CA THR A 144 -11.87 -21.84 -15.54
C THR A 144 -11.30 -22.02 -14.13
N PRO A 145 -12.12 -21.94 -13.07
CA PRO A 145 -11.65 -22.21 -11.71
C PRO A 145 -10.92 -23.56 -11.61
N GLY A 146 -9.79 -23.58 -10.90
CA GLY A 146 -8.98 -24.80 -10.79
C GLY A 146 -7.96 -24.98 -11.91
N GLN A 147 -7.77 -24.00 -12.79
CA GLN A 147 -6.75 -24.01 -13.83
C GLN A 147 -5.70 -22.91 -13.58
N PRO A 148 -4.47 -23.06 -14.12
CA PRO A 148 -3.51 -21.98 -14.17
C PRO A 148 -4.07 -20.75 -14.89
N ASP A 149 -3.81 -19.56 -14.35
CA ASP A 149 -4.13 -18.29 -14.99
C ASP A 149 -2.84 -17.50 -15.26
N PRO A 150 -2.39 -17.40 -16.53
CA PRO A 150 -1.18 -16.64 -16.88
C PRO A 150 -1.23 -15.16 -16.50
N LEU A 151 -2.44 -14.56 -16.43
CA LEU A 151 -2.60 -13.18 -16.00
C LEU A 151 -2.26 -13.05 -14.51
N LEU A 152 -2.75 -13.97 -13.69
CA LEU A 152 -2.44 -14.01 -12.26
C LEU A 152 -0.94 -14.18 -12.03
N THR A 153 -0.28 -15.13 -12.70
CA THR A 153 1.17 -15.32 -12.57
C THR A 153 1.95 -14.06 -12.95
N SER A 154 1.56 -13.38 -14.03
CA SER A 154 2.23 -12.14 -14.45
C SER A 154 2.03 -11.01 -13.46
N MET A 155 0.83 -10.88 -12.88
CA MET A 155 0.56 -9.91 -11.81
C MET A 155 1.39 -10.21 -10.56
N LEU A 156 1.54 -11.49 -10.19
CA LEU A 156 2.25 -11.88 -8.97
C LEU A 156 3.72 -11.50 -8.98
N ASN A 157 4.41 -11.61 -10.12
CA ASN A 157 5.79 -11.12 -10.25
C ASN A 157 5.89 -9.63 -9.89
N LEU A 158 4.95 -8.82 -10.38
CA LEU A 158 4.93 -7.38 -10.12
C LEU A 158 4.50 -7.06 -8.68
N ILE A 159 3.58 -7.85 -8.12
CA ILE A 159 3.13 -7.69 -6.74
C ILE A 159 4.26 -8.01 -5.76
N TRP A 160 5.01 -9.09 -5.98
CA TRP A 160 6.15 -9.42 -5.13
C TRP A 160 7.25 -8.35 -5.21
N LYS A 161 7.46 -7.73 -6.38
CA LYS A 161 8.32 -6.53 -6.51
C LYS A 161 7.82 -5.32 -5.71
N VAL A 162 6.50 -5.14 -5.55
CA VAL A 162 5.93 -4.11 -4.67
C VAL A 162 6.12 -4.48 -3.20
N ILE A 163 5.93 -5.76 -2.84
CA ILE A 163 6.14 -6.24 -1.47
C ILE A 163 7.60 -6.07 -1.05
N GLU A 164 8.56 -6.46 -1.88
CA GLU A 164 10.01 -6.23 -1.65
C GLU A 164 10.28 -4.76 -1.31
N GLN A 165 9.86 -3.82 -2.17
CA GLN A 165 10.03 -2.39 -1.93
C GLN A 165 9.37 -1.90 -0.64
N ILE A 166 8.21 -2.46 -0.26
CA ILE A 166 7.54 -2.14 1.00
C ILE A 166 8.37 -2.66 2.18
N LEU A 167 8.86 -3.89 2.12
CA LEU A 167 9.68 -4.45 3.19
C LEU A 167 11.02 -3.72 3.33
N ASP A 168 11.68 -3.38 2.23
CA ASP A 168 12.91 -2.58 2.25
C ASP A 168 12.71 -1.23 2.94
N LEU A 169 11.66 -0.50 2.56
CA LEU A 169 11.34 0.77 3.18
C LEU A 169 10.93 0.59 4.64
N TRP A 170 10.20 -0.48 4.97
CA TRP A 170 9.81 -0.75 6.34
C TRP A 170 11.03 -1.05 7.21
N LEU A 171 11.96 -1.88 6.73
CA LEU A 171 13.23 -2.16 7.40
C LEU A 171 14.02 -0.87 7.64
N ARG A 172 14.21 -0.04 6.61
CA ARG A 172 14.88 1.27 6.75
C ARG A 172 14.25 2.13 7.85
N ILE A 173 12.93 2.08 7.98
CA ILE A 173 12.22 2.83 9.02
C ILE A 173 12.38 2.17 10.38
N LEU A 174 12.35 0.85 10.49
CA LEU A 174 12.59 0.12 11.73
C LEU A 174 13.98 0.42 12.29
N GLU A 175 15.00 0.46 11.42
CA GLU A 175 16.40 0.80 11.74
C GLU A 175 16.62 2.27 12.14
N MET A 176 15.63 3.15 11.94
CA MET A 176 15.71 4.55 12.41
C MET A 176 15.68 4.60 13.94
N GLY A 177 16.55 5.45 14.52
CA GLY A 177 16.56 5.70 15.95
C GLY A 177 15.26 6.36 16.44
N GLU A 178 14.83 6.02 17.66
CA GLU A 178 13.57 6.50 18.26
C GLU A 178 13.41 8.03 18.24
N PHE A 179 14.51 8.77 18.47
CA PHE A 179 14.49 10.23 18.44
C PHE A 179 14.15 10.77 17.05
N GLN A 180 14.65 10.13 15.99
CA GLN A 180 14.35 10.53 14.62
C GLN A 180 12.88 10.23 14.28
N LYS A 181 12.38 9.05 14.70
CA LYS A 181 10.96 8.67 14.54
C LYS A 181 10.02 9.69 15.19
N LEU A 182 10.29 10.04 16.46
CA LEU A 182 9.46 10.97 17.21
C LEU A 182 9.43 12.38 16.59
N ALA A 183 10.56 12.84 16.05
CA ALA A 183 10.63 14.13 15.36
C ALA A 183 9.76 14.19 14.08
N LYS A 184 9.47 13.03 13.47
CA LYS A 184 8.67 12.92 12.24
C LYS A 184 7.21 12.61 12.47
N GLU A 185 6.89 12.00 13.60
CA GLU A 185 5.51 11.72 14.00
C GLU A 185 4.66 13.00 14.12
N GLY A 186 5.24 14.10 14.62
CA GLY A 186 4.55 15.39 14.72
C GLY A 186 4.09 15.95 13.36
N GLU A 187 4.86 15.73 12.30
CA GLU A 187 4.50 16.16 10.95
C GLU A 187 3.28 15.39 10.41
N LEU A 188 3.21 14.08 10.66
CA LEU A 188 2.01 13.30 10.34
C LEU A 188 0.81 13.80 11.14
N LEU A 189 0.98 14.03 12.44
CA LEU A 189 -0.10 14.48 13.35
C LEU A 189 -0.65 15.88 13.03
N GLY A 190 -0.09 16.60 12.05
CA GLY A 190 -0.51 17.95 11.69
C GLY A 190 -0.11 18.98 12.74
N GLU A 191 1.02 18.76 13.42
CA GLU A 191 1.59 19.74 14.36
C GLU A 191 2.28 20.92 13.63
N GLU A 192 2.42 20.82 12.31
CA GLU A 192 2.91 21.86 11.40
C GLU A 192 1.77 22.78 10.92
N ASP A 193 2.10 23.81 10.12
CA ASP A 193 1.11 24.68 9.47
C ASP A 193 0.38 24.03 8.27
N TYR A 194 0.69 22.75 8.02
CA TYR A 194 0.06 21.90 7.01
C TYR A 194 -0.22 20.50 7.57
N ASP A 195 -1.20 19.84 6.97
CA ASP A 195 -1.43 18.42 7.11
C ASP A 195 -0.70 17.66 5.99
N VAL A 196 -0.27 16.42 6.24
CA VAL A 196 0.23 15.52 5.19
C VAL A 196 -0.82 14.46 4.87
N GLY A 197 -0.99 14.17 3.58
CA GLY A 197 -1.97 13.19 3.11
C GLY A 197 -1.66 12.65 1.72
N PHE A 198 -2.60 11.88 1.18
CA PHE A 198 -2.58 11.45 -0.21
C PHE A 198 -3.87 11.80 -0.94
N VAL A 199 -3.75 12.08 -2.25
CA VAL A 199 -4.90 12.31 -3.12
C VAL A 199 -5.72 11.01 -3.20
N ASP A 200 -6.93 11.02 -2.65
CA ASP A 200 -7.80 9.84 -2.58
C ASP A 200 -8.56 9.64 -3.89
N VAL A 201 -9.14 10.72 -4.42
CA VAL A 201 -9.91 10.73 -5.67
C VAL A 201 -9.82 12.08 -6.36
N ILE A 202 -9.77 12.05 -7.69
CA ILE A 202 -9.90 13.24 -8.55
C ILE A 202 -11.22 13.13 -9.31
N HIS A 203 -12.03 14.20 -9.30
CA HIS A 203 -13.30 14.22 -10.01
C HIS A 203 -13.11 14.35 -11.53
N ASP A 204 -14.12 13.98 -12.31
CA ASP A 204 -14.04 13.90 -13.78
C ASP A 204 -13.62 15.23 -14.46
N ASP A 205 -13.86 16.36 -13.79
CA ASP A 205 -13.46 17.67 -14.28
C ASP A 205 -11.95 17.97 -14.15
N GLN A 206 -11.21 17.07 -13.48
CA GLN A 206 -9.77 17.15 -13.19
C GLN A 206 -9.35 18.44 -12.47
N LYS A 207 -10.32 19.11 -11.82
CA LYS A 207 -10.13 20.40 -11.16
C LYS A 207 -10.42 20.34 -9.67
N GLU A 208 -11.15 19.34 -9.24
CA GLU A 208 -11.50 19.15 -7.84
C GLU A 208 -11.26 17.70 -7.43
N GLY A 209 -11.03 17.49 -6.15
CA GLY A 209 -10.84 16.15 -5.61
C GLY A 209 -10.89 16.12 -4.11
N ARG A 210 -10.52 14.97 -3.55
CA ARG A 210 -10.44 14.76 -2.11
C ARG A 210 -9.09 14.19 -1.73
N ILE A 211 -8.59 14.66 -0.60
CA ILE A 211 -7.37 14.17 0.04
C ILE A 211 -7.76 13.50 1.36
N LYS A 212 -7.11 12.39 1.66
CA LYS A 212 -7.10 11.83 3.00
C LYS A 212 -5.83 12.29 3.68
N THR A 213 -5.95 13.10 4.72
CA THR A 213 -4.83 13.50 5.56
C THR A 213 -4.72 12.56 6.75
N TYR A 214 -3.53 12.51 7.33
CA TYR A 214 -3.29 11.77 8.55
C TYR A 214 -4.13 12.32 9.70
N SER A 215 -4.05 13.62 10.01
CA SER A 215 -4.82 14.24 11.12
C SER A 215 -6.35 14.07 11.07
N GLN A 216 -6.93 13.80 9.89
CA GLN A 216 -8.39 13.72 9.70
C GLN A 216 -8.92 12.31 9.39
N ALA A 217 -8.03 11.34 9.16
CA ALA A 217 -8.43 9.98 8.80
C ALA A 217 -9.04 9.19 9.96
N GLU A 218 -8.67 9.48 11.22
CA GLU A 218 -9.33 8.92 12.43
C GLU A 218 -10.84 9.17 12.45
N LEU A 219 -11.30 10.20 11.75
CA LEU A 219 -12.69 10.65 11.74
C LEU A 219 -13.41 10.37 10.42
N GLY A 220 -12.76 9.69 9.47
CA GLY A 220 -13.29 9.42 8.13
C GLY A 220 -13.51 10.68 7.29
N TYR A 221 -12.94 11.82 7.68
CA TYR A 221 -13.08 13.05 6.89
C TYR A 221 -12.10 13.06 5.72
N ARG A 222 -12.51 13.71 4.63
CA ARG A 222 -11.65 13.95 3.46
C ARG A 222 -11.63 15.43 3.17
N THR A 223 -10.43 15.99 3.05
CA THR A 223 -10.24 17.40 2.75
C THR A 223 -10.53 17.64 1.27
N LYS A 224 -11.40 18.60 0.98
CA LYS A 224 -11.67 19.02 -0.41
C LYS A 224 -10.47 19.82 -0.90
N PHE A 225 -10.12 19.68 -2.18
CA PHE A 225 -9.13 20.56 -2.80
C PHE A 225 -9.55 20.94 -4.21
N LYS A 226 -8.94 22.03 -4.69
CA LYS A 226 -8.95 22.41 -6.10
C LYS A 226 -7.57 22.20 -6.65
N ALA A 227 -7.47 21.55 -7.82
CA ALA A 227 -6.21 21.23 -8.45
C ALA A 227 -5.39 22.53 -8.62
N PRO A 228 -4.21 22.60 -7.99
CA PRO A 228 -3.35 23.77 -8.10
C PRO A 228 -2.86 23.94 -9.54
N LEU A 229 -2.54 25.17 -9.94
CA LEU A 229 -2.03 25.44 -11.29
C LEU A 229 -0.59 24.94 -11.50
N ASP A 230 0.13 24.69 -10.40
CA ASP A 230 1.58 24.48 -10.39
C ASP A 230 1.98 23.00 -10.55
N PHE A 231 1.05 22.06 -10.37
CA PHE A 231 1.25 20.65 -10.72
C PHE A 231 -0.10 19.94 -10.97
N PHE A 232 -0.06 18.84 -11.72
CA PHE A 232 -1.24 17.99 -11.96
C PHE A 232 -1.23 16.83 -10.96
N PRO A 233 -2.11 16.83 -9.94
CA PRO A 233 -2.19 15.74 -9.00
C PRO A 233 -2.65 14.45 -9.70
N SER A 234 -2.11 13.32 -9.27
CA SER A 234 -2.62 11.99 -9.58
C SER A 234 -3.15 11.33 -8.30
N GLU A 235 -4.12 10.43 -8.42
CA GLU A 235 -4.54 9.66 -7.26
C GLU A 235 -3.37 8.91 -6.63
N GLY A 236 -3.29 8.95 -5.31
CA GLY A 236 -2.18 8.40 -4.53
C GLY A 236 -1.02 9.36 -4.31
N ASP A 237 -0.89 10.46 -5.05
CA ASP A 237 0.19 11.44 -4.81
C ASP A 237 0.18 11.89 -3.35
N ILE A 238 1.36 11.86 -2.71
CA ILE A 238 1.56 12.37 -1.35
C ILE A 238 1.69 13.89 -1.44
N VAL A 239 0.97 14.60 -0.58
CA VAL A 239 0.80 16.05 -0.63
C VAL A 239 0.83 16.68 0.76
N LYS A 240 1.36 17.91 0.82
CA LYS A 240 1.16 18.85 1.92
C LYS A 240 -0.14 19.63 1.65
N VAL A 241 -1.00 19.75 2.66
CA VAL A 241 -2.33 20.35 2.57
C VAL A 241 -2.42 21.47 3.58
N TYR A 242 -2.71 22.68 3.11
CA TYR A 242 -2.93 23.83 3.96
C TYR A 242 -4.43 23.96 4.22
N PRO A 243 -4.92 23.61 5.43
CA PRO A 243 -6.35 23.59 5.68
C PRO A 243 -6.93 25.01 5.66
N SER A 244 -8.11 25.16 5.07
CA SER A 244 -8.89 26.40 5.17
C SER A 244 -9.36 26.66 6.60
N GLU A 245 -9.75 27.90 6.91
CA GLU A 245 -10.41 28.23 8.19
C GLU A 245 -11.70 27.41 8.45
N ASN A 246 -12.38 26.93 7.40
CA ASN A 246 -13.60 26.11 7.50
C ASN A 246 -13.54 24.83 6.64
N PRO A 247 -12.73 23.83 7.03
CA PRO A 247 -12.36 22.68 6.19
C PRO A 247 -13.53 21.73 5.86
N ARG A 248 -14.68 21.87 6.55
CA ARG A 248 -15.91 21.12 6.23
C ARG A 248 -16.62 21.64 4.99
N ASN A 249 -16.58 22.96 4.79
CA ASN A 249 -17.35 23.63 3.76
C ASN A 249 -16.48 24.12 2.61
N GLU A 250 -15.22 24.42 2.89
CA GLU A 250 -14.30 25.06 1.95
C GLU A 250 -13.19 24.08 1.53
N PRO A 251 -12.66 24.22 0.30
CA PRO A 251 -11.46 23.50 -0.11
C PRO A 251 -10.24 24.00 0.68
N ALA A 252 -9.21 23.18 0.80
CA ALA A 252 -7.90 23.57 1.30
C ALA A 252 -7.41 24.85 0.59
N ASP A 253 -6.76 25.73 1.36
CA ASP A 253 -6.21 26.99 0.87
C ASP A 253 -5.02 26.78 -0.08
N GLY A 254 -4.32 25.64 0.09
CA GLY A 254 -3.23 25.21 -0.77
C GLY A 254 -3.00 23.72 -0.71
N VAL A 255 -2.52 23.17 -1.82
CA VAL A 255 -2.02 21.79 -1.92
C VAL A 255 -0.70 21.82 -2.66
N GLN A 256 0.30 21.13 -2.15
CA GLN A 256 1.62 20.99 -2.75
C GLN A 256 2.02 19.53 -2.77
N LEU A 257 2.76 19.10 -3.79
CA LEU A 257 3.40 17.78 -3.74
C LEU A 257 4.33 17.72 -2.53
N TYR A 258 4.36 16.57 -1.88
CA TYR A 258 5.28 16.35 -0.78
C TYR A 258 6.72 16.40 -1.29
N ASP A 259 7.41 17.45 -0.86
CA ASP A 259 8.85 17.67 -1.01
C ASP A 259 9.36 18.01 0.41
N PRO A 260 10.05 17.06 1.07
CA PRO A 260 10.50 17.20 2.46
C PRO A 260 11.53 18.32 2.65
#